data_AF-W5WCK7-F1
#
_entry.id   AF-W5WCK7-F1
#
_cell.length_a   1.000
_cell.length_b   1.000
_cell.length_c   1.000
_cell.angle_alpha   90.00
_cell.angle_beta   90.00
_cell.angle_gamma   90.00
#
_symmetry.space_group_name_H-M   'P 1'
#
loop_
_entity.id
_entity.type
_entity.pdbx_description
1 polymer ?
#
loop_
_entity_poly.entity_id
_entity_poly.type
_entity_poly.pdbx_seq_one_letter_code
_entity_poly.pdbx_strand_id
1 'polypeptide(L)'
;MHRRTCVLLAVTAGVLLGAAPAFAVSGGTQLPDQSAAPWMVTIASAGDRPLEQRELCGGVLIAPDRVATAGHCLDHGDPTHWEVHLGASVLSTNPGTVLPIRGVAIHPGYRLIPSPSDPNSFEKSAVANDVAIIALARPVSGVQPVRVAENPPAEGTAVHAYGHGRTKATDPADPLSSIGDVLRRADLSVISDQRCGAQLGGVVDGGSVVCAQGKDTICAGDSGGPLVRDTATGPELVGITSFGGEVVGKQCGQDRYPGGFADTAALRSWLTQPDPVLAPMPVGKPTITGSRAVGDTVRCEQPRWAGKAPDSVAYEWARQQTGSDGFVFYTTIKGATAPRLAITPDLDGVPVLCVQTASTAGGTIEQYTAPR
;
A
#
# COMPACT_ATOMS: atom_id res chain seq x y z
N MET A 1 16.34 46.43 -60.80
CA MET A 1 15.33 46.90 -59.82
C MET A 1 15.24 45.86 -58.71
N HIS A 2 16.01 46.02 -57.64
CA HIS A 2 15.53 46.46 -56.31
C HIS A 2 14.44 45.55 -55.69
N ARG A 3 14.83 44.61 -54.81
CA ARG A 3 14.75 44.81 -53.34
C ARG A 3 15.39 43.64 -52.59
N ARG A 4 16.30 44.01 -51.69
CA ARG A 4 16.86 43.19 -50.61
C ARG A 4 15.80 43.05 -49.51
N THR A 5 15.64 41.87 -48.95
CA THR A 5 15.03 41.72 -47.62
C THR A 5 15.84 40.69 -46.84
N CYS A 6 16.62 41.20 -45.88
CA CYS A 6 17.19 40.43 -44.78
C CYS A 6 16.06 39.91 -43.91
N VAL A 7 16.11 38.64 -43.53
CA VAL A 7 15.34 38.12 -42.39
C VAL A 7 16.36 37.81 -41.30
N LEU A 8 16.23 38.56 -40.20
CA LEU A 8 17.02 38.39 -38.98
C LEU A 8 16.76 37.01 -38.37
N LEU A 9 17.86 36.32 -38.01
CA LEU A 9 17.86 35.24 -37.03
C LEU A 9 17.46 35.79 -35.67
N ALA A 10 16.28 35.43 -35.19
CA ALA A 10 15.95 35.49 -33.77
C ALA A 10 16.38 34.18 -33.12
N VAL A 11 17.58 34.16 -32.55
CA VAL A 11 18.00 33.09 -31.62
C VAL A 11 17.29 33.37 -30.30
N THR A 12 16.13 32.74 -30.10
CA THR A 12 15.57 32.62 -28.77
C THR A 12 16.44 31.64 -27.98
N ALA A 13 17.32 32.17 -27.15
CA ALA A 13 17.94 31.42 -26.07
C ALA A 13 16.83 31.03 -25.09
N GLY A 14 16.18 29.90 -25.35
CA GLY A 14 15.31 29.25 -24.38
C GLY A 14 16.17 28.89 -23.18
N VAL A 15 15.92 29.54 -22.05
CA VAL A 15 16.36 29.06 -20.75
C VAL A 15 15.75 27.67 -20.60
N LEU A 16 16.58 26.64 -20.78
CA LEU A 16 16.28 25.29 -20.31
C LEU A 16 16.17 25.40 -18.78
N LEU A 17 14.96 25.65 -18.29
CA LEU A 17 14.56 25.21 -16.96
C LEU A 17 14.68 23.69 -17.01
N GLY A 18 15.88 23.18 -16.68
CA GLY A 18 16.08 21.77 -16.45
C GLY A 18 15.14 21.38 -15.32
N ALA A 19 14.04 20.71 -15.67
CA ALA A 19 13.27 19.97 -14.68
C ALA A 19 14.27 19.04 -13.98
N ALA A 20 14.45 19.23 -12.68
CA ALA A 20 15.21 18.30 -11.87
C ALA A 20 14.65 16.89 -12.15
N PRO A 21 15.49 15.85 -12.27
CA PRO A 21 14.97 14.55 -12.65
C PRO A 21 14.01 14.06 -11.56
N ALA A 22 12.95 13.38 -11.99
CA ALA A 22 11.90 12.85 -11.13
C ALA A 22 12.44 11.62 -10.37
N PHE A 23 12.37 11.63 -9.04
CA PHE A 23 12.99 10.69 -8.08
C PHE A 23 12.04 10.10 -7.00
N ALA A 24 11.91 8.77 -6.82
CA ALA A 24 11.02 8.11 -5.83
C ALA A 24 11.38 8.43 -4.39
N VAL A 25 10.44 8.61 -3.46
CA VAL A 25 10.67 9.55 -2.35
C VAL A 25 11.05 10.91 -2.95
N SER A 26 10.15 11.89 -2.91
CA SER A 26 10.44 13.18 -3.54
C SER A 26 11.66 13.84 -2.90
N GLY A 27 12.69 14.13 -3.73
CA GLY A 27 14.00 14.64 -3.30
C GLY A 27 15.05 13.59 -2.93
N GLY A 28 14.64 12.31 -2.83
CA GLY A 28 15.45 11.20 -2.37
C GLY A 28 16.61 10.80 -3.27
N THR A 29 17.62 10.20 -2.65
CA THR A 29 18.82 9.72 -3.33
C THR A 29 18.58 8.35 -3.93
N GLN A 30 18.90 8.18 -5.22
CA GLN A 30 18.88 6.88 -5.89
C GLN A 30 19.92 5.95 -5.27
N LEU A 31 19.52 4.73 -4.94
CA LEU A 31 20.46 3.71 -4.52
C LEU A 31 21.18 3.10 -5.73
N PRO A 32 22.46 2.74 -5.60
CA PRO A 32 23.26 2.23 -6.72
C PRO A 32 22.73 0.88 -7.24
N ASP A 33 22.34 -0.01 -6.32
CA ASP A 33 21.82 -1.34 -6.61
C ASP A 33 21.15 -1.95 -5.36
N GLN A 34 20.64 -3.18 -5.51
CA GLN A 34 19.95 -3.93 -4.47
C GLN A 34 20.80 -4.21 -3.21
N SER A 35 22.14 -4.20 -3.30
CA SER A 35 23.03 -4.50 -2.16
C SER A 35 23.07 -3.37 -1.13
N ALA A 36 22.72 -2.14 -1.53
CA ALA A 36 22.53 -1.03 -0.59
C ALA A 36 21.32 -1.23 0.32
N ALA A 37 20.40 -2.13 -0.09
CA ALA A 37 19.09 -2.28 0.50
C ALA A 37 18.48 -3.69 0.32
N PRO A 38 19.20 -4.77 0.70
CA PRO A 38 18.84 -6.13 0.28
C PRO A 38 17.56 -6.66 0.95
N TRP A 39 17.17 -6.05 2.06
CA TRP A 39 15.97 -6.35 2.83
C TRP A 39 14.69 -5.70 2.28
N MET A 40 14.78 -4.91 1.20
CA MET A 40 13.62 -4.21 0.65
C MET A 40 12.68 -5.21 0.04
N VAL A 41 11.41 -5.01 0.33
CA VAL A 41 10.34 -5.77 -0.29
C VAL A 41 9.44 -4.82 -1.06
N THR A 42 9.02 -5.26 -2.24
CA THR A 42 7.99 -4.61 -3.04
C THR A 42 6.77 -5.53 -3.07
N ILE A 43 5.61 -4.99 -2.73
CA ILE A 43 4.31 -5.66 -2.80
C ILE A 43 3.62 -5.14 -4.04
N ALA A 44 3.21 -6.06 -4.92
CA ALA A 44 2.59 -5.73 -6.19
C ALA A 44 1.31 -6.53 -6.40
N SER A 45 0.40 -5.99 -7.20
CA SER A 45 -0.73 -6.77 -7.74
C SER A 45 -0.18 -7.93 -8.58
N ALA A 46 -0.65 -9.16 -8.39
CA ALA A 46 -0.22 -10.31 -9.18
C ALA A 46 -0.57 -10.13 -10.68
N GLY A 47 0.30 -10.62 -11.57
CA GLY A 47 0.04 -10.66 -13.01
C GLY A 47 1.22 -10.26 -13.89
N ASP A 48 0.98 -10.21 -15.20
CA ASP A 48 2.04 -10.19 -16.22
C ASP A 48 2.47 -8.79 -16.68
N ARG A 49 1.83 -7.72 -16.18
CA ARG A 49 2.26 -6.35 -16.48
C ARG A 49 3.65 -6.08 -15.87
N PRO A 50 4.41 -5.10 -16.39
CA PRO A 50 5.67 -4.69 -15.78
C PRO A 50 5.50 -4.34 -14.30
N LEU A 51 6.48 -4.69 -13.46
CA LEU A 51 6.38 -4.57 -12.00
C LEU A 51 6.17 -3.11 -11.57
N GLU A 52 6.78 -2.15 -12.27
CA GLU A 52 6.59 -0.72 -12.02
C GLU A 52 5.14 -0.26 -12.17
N GLN A 53 4.33 -0.99 -12.95
CA GLN A 53 2.90 -0.68 -13.14
C GLN A 53 1.98 -1.47 -12.22
N ARG A 54 2.54 -2.40 -11.43
CA ARG A 54 1.82 -3.28 -10.51
C ARG A 54 2.15 -3.01 -9.04
N GLU A 55 3.23 -2.29 -8.77
CA GLU A 55 3.64 -1.89 -7.42
C GLU A 55 2.50 -1.18 -6.69
N LEU A 56 2.31 -1.58 -5.43
CA LEU A 56 1.26 -1.06 -4.55
C LEU A 56 1.87 -0.43 -3.29
N CYS A 57 2.79 -1.16 -2.66
CA CYS A 57 3.45 -0.78 -1.42
C CYS A 57 4.86 -1.35 -1.33
N GLY A 58 5.66 -0.78 -0.45
CA GLY A 58 6.88 -1.36 0.07
C GLY A 58 6.66 -2.32 1.25
N GLY A 59 7.77 -2.89 1.71
CA GLY A 59 7.88 -3.75 2.87
C GLY A 59 9.35 -3.95 3.25
N VAL A 60 9.57 -4.67 4.35
CA VAL A 60 10.92 -4.95 4.85
C VAL A 60 11.00 -6.34 5.47
N LEU A 61 12.04 -7.09 5.12
CA LEU A 61 12.33 -8.39 5.72
C LEU A 61 12.82 -8.21 7.18
N ILE A 62 12.04 -8.66 8.16
CA ILE A 62 12.35 -8.54 9.60
C ILE A 62 12.69 -9.87 10.27
N ALA A 63 12.38 -10.98 9.62
CA ALA A 63 12.89 -12.32 9.91
C ALA A 63 12.98 -13.12 8.60
N PRO A 64 13.69 -14.25 8.54
CA PRO A 64 13.85 -15.02 7.31
C PRO A 64 12.53 -15.38 6.62
N ASP A 65 11.45 -15.57 7.36
CA ASP A 65 10.13 -15.95 6.86
C ASP A 65 9.07 -14.84 7.04
N ARG A 66 9.50 -13.59 7.26
CA ARG A 66 8.61 -12.52 7.72
C ARG A 66 8.96 -11.17 7.13
N VAL A 67 7.97 -10.58 6.48
CA VAL A 67 8.01 -9.20 5.98
C VAL A 67 7.07 -8.35 6.82
N ALA A 68 7.54 -7.19 7.27
CA ALA A 68 6.70 -6.13 7.82
C ALA A 68 6.31 -5.14 6.71
N THR A 69 5.07 -4.65 6.76
CA THR A 69 4.51 -3.62 5.88
C THR A 69 3.41 -2.86 6.63
N ALA A 70 2.70 -1.95 5.97
CA ALA A 70 1.61 -1.21 6.57
C ALA A 70 0.32 -2.04 6.59
N GLY A 71 -0.53 -1.82 7.59
CA GLY A 71 -1.85 -2.41 7.69
C GLY A 71 -2.73 -2.05 6.49
N HIS A 72 -2.74 -0.77 6.12
CA HIS A 72 -3.56 -0.27 5.02
C HIS A 72 -3.17 -0.84 3.65
N CYS A 73 -1.94 -1.36 3.49
CA CYS A 73 -1.51 -2.03 2.26
C CYS A 73 -2.21 -3.39 2.07
N LEU A 74 -2.61 -4.03 3.17
CA LEU A 74 -3.20 -5.37 3.16
C LEU A 74 -4.68 -5.36 3.59
N ASP A 75 -5.18 -4.23 4.08
CA ASP A 75 -6.51 -4.14 4.67
C ASP A 75 -7.59 -4.58 3.69
N HIS A 76 -8.44 -5.50 4.15
CA HIS A 76 -9.47 -6.20 3.37
C HIS A 76 -9.00 -6.89 2.07
N GLY A 77 -7.70 -6.95 1.77
CA GLY A 77 -7.20 -7.50 0.52
C GLY A 77 -7.14 -9.04 0.49
N ASP A 78 -7.41 -9.62 -0.67
CA ASP A 78 -7.17 -11.04 -0.93
C ASP A 78 -5.67 -11.26 -1.21
N PRO A 79 -4.94 -11.98 -0.35
CA PRO A 79 -3.52 -12.23 -0.54
C PRO A 79 -3.18 -12.98 -1.83
N THR A 80 -4.15 -13.69 -2.43
CA THR A 80 -3.93 -14.37 -3.72
C THR A 80 -3.81 -13.42 -4.90
N HIS A 81 -4.11 -12.13 -4.71
CA HIS A 81 -3.91 -11.08 -5.70
C HIS A 81 -2.58 -10.33 -5.54
N TRP A 82 -1.66 -10.79 -4.68
CA TRP A 82 -0.38 -10.14 -4.45
C TRP A 82 0.82 -10.98 -4.87
N GLU A 83 1.84 -10.30 -5.35
CA GLU A 83 3.21 -10.79 -5.49
C GLU A 83 4.12 -10.01 -4.55
N VAL A 84 5.06 -10.73 -3.92
CA VAL A 84 6.02 -10.15 -2.96
C VAL A 84 7.41 -10.33 -3.53
N HIS A 85 8.10 -9.23 -3.80
CA HIS A 85 9.41 -9.20 -4.44
C HIS A 85 10.48 -8.74 -3.46
N LEU A 86 11.52 -9.55 -3.24
CA LEU A 86 12.66 -9.18 -2.41
C LEU A 86 13.81 -8.62 -3.25
N GLY A 87 14.36 -7.49 -2.83
CA GLY A 87 15.59 -6.92 -3.40
C GLY A 87 15.41 -6.28 -4.77
N ALA A 88 14.21 -5.84 -5.13
CA ALA A 88 14.02 -5.04 -6.34
C ALA A 88 14.78 -3.72 -6.21
N SER A 89 15.65 -3.40 -7.17
CA SER A 89 16.37 -2.12 -7.20
C SER A 89 15.89 -1.20 -8.32
N VAL A 90 15.41 -1.79 -9.42
CA VAL A 90 14.77 -1.11 -10.54
C VAL A 90 13.59 -1.99 -10.94
N LEU A 91 12.36 -1.54 -10.69
CA LEU A 91 11.16 -2.39 -10.87
C LEU A 91 11.07 -2.95 -12.30
N SER A 92 11.40 -2.14 -13.31
CA SER A 92 11.32 -2.49 -14.73
C SER A 92 12.39 -3.47 -15.23
N THR A 93 13.60 -3.47 -14.63
CA THR A 93 14.77 -4.19 -15.17
C THR A 93 15.50 -5.08 -14.17
N ASN A 94 15.32 -4.85 -12.87
CA ASN A 94 15.79 -5.69 -11.78
C ASN A 94 14.68 -5.85 -10.71
N PRO A 95 13.66 -6.70 -10.98
CA PRO A 95 12.48 -6.86 -10.14
C PRO A 95 12.73 -7.71 -8.87
N GLY A 96 13.98 -8.11 -8.61
CA GLY A 96 14.32 -8.96 -7.47
C GLY A 96 13.78 -10.39 -7.58
N THR A 97 13.57 -11.03 -6.42
CA THR A 97 13.09 -12.41 -6.32
C THR A 97 11.66 -12.48 -5.79
N VAL A 98 10.77 -13.19 -6.51
CA VAL A 98 9.40 -13.45 -6.04
C VAL A 98 9.41 -14.44 -4.88
N LEU A 99 8.75 -14.07 -3.78
CA LEU A 99 8.62 -14.85 -2.56
C LEU A 99 7.19 -15.41 -2.45
N PRO A 100 7.02 -16.73 -2.28
CA PRO A 100 5.71 -17.30 -2.03
C PRO A 100 5.23 -16.92 -0.62
N ILE A 101 3.99 -16.47 -0.50
CA ILE A 101 3.34 -16.14 0.78
C ILE A 101 2.45 -17.28 1.25
N ARG A 102 2.38 -17.50 2.57
CA ARG A 102 1.45 -18.47 3.18
C ARG A 102 0.27 -17.82 3.91
N GLY A 103 0.32 -16.51 4.09
CA GLY A 103 -0.77 -15.72 4.67
C GLY A 103 -0.27 -14.38 5.20
N VAL A 104 -1.21 -13.60 5.71
CA VAL A 104 -0.97 -12.23 6.19
C VAL A 104 -1.63 -12.03 7.55
N ALA A 105 -1.17 -11.04 8.30
CA ALA A 105 -1.80 -10.60 9.54
C ALA A 105 -1.74 -9.08 9.65
N ILE A 106 -2.82 -8.46 10.13
CA ILE A 106 -2.87 -7.02 10.40
C ILE A 106 -2.93 -6.83 11.91
N HIS A 107 -2.28 -5.79 12.42
CA HIS A 107 -2.31 -5.52 13.85
C HIS A 107 -3.78 -5.36 14.33
N PRO A 108 -4.20 -6.04 15.42
CA PRO A 108 -5.61 -6.04 15.85
C PRO A 108 -6.10 -4.66 16.32
N GLY A 109 -5.18 -3.76 16.66
CA GLY A 109 -5.45 -2.36 16.97
C GLY A 109 -5.41 -1.42 15.75
N TYR A 110 -5.22 -1.93 14.53
CA TYR A 110 -5.24 -1.13 13.30
C TYR A 110 -6.52 -0.31 13.23
N ARG A 111 -6.38 1.00 13.04
CA ARG A 111 -7.54 1.90 13.03
C ARG A 111 -7.27 3.17 12.25
N LEU A 112 -8.16 3.46 11.32
CA LEU A 112 -8.20 4.74 10.61
C LEU A 112 -8.56 5.88 11.58
N ILE A 113 -7.87 6.99 11.43
CA ILE A 113 -8.13 8.25 12.10
C ILE A 113 -8.61 9.23 11.01
N PRO A 114 -9.90 9.63 11.04
CA PRO A 114 -10.48 10.47 10.00
C PRO A 114 -9.68 11.73 9.73
N SER A 115 -9.46 12.02 8.45
CA SER A 115 -8.79 13.22 7.98
C SER A 115 -9.56 14.50 8.36
N PRO A 116 -8.89 15.58 8.79
CA PRO A 116 -9.52 16.89 8.87
C PRO A 116 -9.86 17.48 7.49
N SER A 117 -9.18 17.06 6.43
CA SER A 117 -9.44 17.55 5.06
C SER A 117 -10.62 16.84 4.39
N ASP A 118 -10.88 15.59 4.78
CA ASP A 118 -11.93 14.74 4.22
C ASP A 118 -12.24 13.54 5.14
N PRO A 119 -13.13 13.69 6.14
CA PRO A 119 -13.37 12.67 7.15
C PRO A 119 -13.88 11.33 6.64
N ASN A 120 -14.38 11.26 5.40
CA ASN A 120 -14.93 10.06 4.79
C ASN A 120 -13.93 9.39 3.82
N SER A 121 -12.75 9.98 3.60
CA SER A 121 -11.74 9.44 2.71
C SER A 121 -10.77 8.53 3.45
N PHE A 122 -10.79 7.25 3.07
CA PHE A 122 -9.79 6.27 3.50
C PHE A 122 -8.37 6.72 3.13
N GLU A 123 -8.17 7.12 1.87
CA GLU A 123 -6.86 7.50 1.31
C GLU A 123 -6.23 8.73 1.99
N LYS A 124 -7.03 9.57 2.65
CA LYS A 124 -6.56 10.75 3.37
C LYS A 124 -6.52 10.55 4.88
N SER A 125 -6.86 9.37 5.38
CA SER A 125 -6.87 9.13 6.82
C SER A 125 -5.45 9.00 7.37
N ALA A 126 -5.22 9.55 8.56
CA ALA A 126 -4.10 9.09 9.37
C ALA A 126 -4.44 7.71 9.94
N VAL A 127 -3.45 6.98 10.45
CA VAL A 127 -3.66 5.59 10.85
C VAL A 127 -2.91 5.28 12.15
N ALA A 128 -3.61 4.66 13.11
CA ALA A 128 -3.03 4.11 14.32
C ALA A 128 -2.71 2.63 14.14
N ASN A 129 -1.61 2.17 14.75
CA ASN A 129 -1.13 0.79 14.70
C ASN A 129 -1.04 0.23 13.27
N ASP A 130 -0.56 1.04 12.33
CA ASP A 130 -0.54 0.73 10.90
C ASP A 130 0.60 -0.22 10.51
N VAL A 131 0.56 -1.43 11.06
CA VAL A 131 1.52 -2.49 10.75
C VAL A 131 0.81 -3.79 10.39
N ALA A 132 1.40 -4.49 9.43
CA ALA A 132 1.01 -5.81 9.01
C ALA A 132 2.24 -6.71 8.81
N ILE A 133 1.98 -8.01 8.84
CA ILE A 133 2.95 -9.07 8.59
C ILE A 133 2.51 -9.81 7.33
N ILE A 134 3.45 -10.03 6.41
CA ILE A 134 3.34 -11.07 5.40
C ILE A 134 4.21 -12.25 5.86
N ALA A 135 3.57 -13.39 6.08
CA ALA A 135 4.26 -14.63 6.41
C ALA A 135 4.65 -15.34 5.11
N LEU A 136 5.95 -15.59 4.95
CA LEU A 136 6.49 -16.28 3.79
C LEU A 136 6.28 -17.79 3.92
N ALA A 137 6.03 -18.46 2.80
CA ALA A 137 5.89 -19.91 2.75
C ALA A 137 7.24 -20.63 2.93
N ARG A 138 8.35 -19.94 2.66
CA ARG A 138 9.71 -20.46 2.80
C ARG A 138 10.63 -19.36 3.37
N PRO A 139 11.53 -19.69 4.31
CA PRO A 139 12.56 -18.77 4.77
C PRO A 139 13.48 -18.32 3.63
N VAL A 140 13.79 -17.04 3.61
CA VAL A 140 14.81 -16.41 2.77
C VAL A 140 16.20 -16.73 3.33
N SER A 141 17.12 -17.08 2.43
CA SER A 141 18.54 -17.28 2.74
C SER A 141 19.40 -16.21 2.06
N GLY A 142 20.54 -15.84 2.68
CA GLY A 142 21.53 -14.95 2.07
C GLY A 142 21.21 -13.45 2.16
N VAL A 143 20.07 -13.08 2.75
CA VAL A 143 19.71 -11.70 3.09
C VAL A 143 19.57 -11.59 4.60
N GLN A 144 20.27 -10.64 5.20
CA GLN A 144 20.15 -10.34 6.63
C GLN A 144 18.87 -9.53 6.87
N PRO A 145 17.91 -10.02 7.67
CA PRO A 145 16.72 -9.24 8.03
C PRO A 145 17.08 -8.02 8.88
N VAL A 146 16.30 -6.94 8.75
CA VAL A 146 16.43 -5.75 9.60
C VAL A 146 15.94 -6.08 11.01
N ARG A 147 16.74 -5.73 12.02
CA ARG A 147 16.32 -5.87 13.41
C ARG A 147 15.31 -4.79 13.74
N VAL A 148 14.17 -5.17 14.35
CA VAL A 148 13.22 -4.19 14.90
C VAL A 148 13.85 -3.55 16.14
N ALA A 149 13.90 -2.23 16.17
CA ALA A 149 14.44 -1.46 17.29
C ALA A 149 13.73 -1.82 18.61
N GLU A 150 14.49 -1.87 19.71
CA GLU A 150 13.94 -2.17 21.03
C GLU A 150 13.19 -0.99 21.65
N ASN A 151 13.60 0.23 21.29
CA ASN A 151 13.05 1.47 21.83
C ASN A 151 12.77 2.47 20.70
N PRO A 152 11.67 3.24 20.81
CA PRO A 152 11.37 4.34 19.91
C PRO A 152 12.57 5.28 19.75
N PRO A 153 12.83 5.81 18.55
CA PRO A 153 13.91 6.76 18.34
C PRO A 153 13.59 8.10 19.02
N ALA A 154 14.61 8.75 19.58
CA ALA A 154 14.46 10.08 20.17
C ALA A 154 14.29 11.16 19.09
N GLU A 155 13.67 12.30 19.43
CA GLU A 155 13.63 13.47 18.55
C GLU A 155 15.05 13.88 18.11
N GLY A 156 15.18 14.23 16.83
CA GLY A 156 16.46 14.56 16.21
C GLY A 156 17.29 13.35 15.75
N THR A 157 16.87 12.12 16.05
CA THR A 157 17.53 10.91 15.51
C THR A 157 17.49 10.94 13.99
N ALA A 158 18.65 10.78 13.35
CA ALA A 158 18.75 10.63 11.90
C ALA A 158 18.18 9.28 11.46
N VAL A 159 17.32 9.30 10.45
CA VAL A 159 16.59 8.13 9.96
C VAL A 159 16.45 8.19 8.44
N HIS A 160 16.28 7.03 7.83
CA HIS A 160 16.24 6.83 6.39
C HIS A 160 14.98 6.10 5.97
N ALA A 161 14.15 6.70 5.11
CA ALA A 161 12.99 6.03 4.52
C ALA A 161 13.35 5.47 3.15
N TYR A 162 12.84 4.29 2.80
CA TYR A 162 13.14 3.62 1.53
C TYR A 162 11.88 3.26 0.78
N GLY A 163 11.90 3.41 -0.55
CA GLY A 163 10.75 3.07 -1.38
C GLY A 163 10.97 3.25 -2.89
N HIS A 164 10.02 2.72 -3.65
CA HIS A 164 9.88 2.91 -5.09
C HIS A 164 8.70 3.84 -5.43
N GLY A 165 8.16 4.55 -4.42
CA GLY A 165 6.96 5.35 -4.59
C GLY A 165 7.14 6.52 -5.55
N ARG A 166 6.06 7.28 -5.71
CA ARG A 166 6.04 8.41 -6.61
C ARG A 166 7.06 9.46 -6.22
N THR A 167 7.41 10.22 -7.24
CA THR A 167 8.53 11.15 -7.18
C THR A 167 8.11 12.62 -7.16
N LYS A 168 6.91 12.83 -7.68
CA LYS A 168 6.24 14.09 -7.95
C LYS A 168 4.73 13.83 -7.87
N ALA A 169 3.95 14.90 -7.78
CA ALA A 169 2.52 14.82 -7.93
C ALA A 169 2.13 14.11 -9.23
N THR A 170 1.07 13.31 -9.18
CA THR A 170 0.53 12.63 -10.36
C THR A 170 0.04 13.67 -11.36
N ASP A 171 0.53 13.58 -12.60
CA ASP A 171 -0.01 14.34 -13.72
C ASP A 171 -1.26 13.61 -14.24
N PRO A 172 -2.47 14.21 -14.18
CA PRO A 172 -3.67 13.56 -14.68
C PRO A 172 -3.62 13.25 -16.19
N ALA A 173 -2.82 13.99 -16.97
CA ALA A 173 -2.64 13.76 -18.40
C ALA A 173 -1.64 12.64 -18.71
N ASP A 174 -0.70 12.37 -17.79
CA ASP A 174 0.24 11.26 -17.89
C ASP A 174 0.52 10.65 -16.49
N PRO A 175 -0.41 9.83 -15.98
CA PRO A 175 -0.30 9.26 -14.64
C PRO A 175 0.93 8.38 -14.47
N LEU A 176 1.36 7.71 -15.54
CA LEU A 176 2.51 6.81 -15.56
C LEU A 176 3.83 7.56 -15.38
N SER A 177 3.92 8.81 -15.84
CA SER A 177 5.13 9.63 -15.69
C SER A 177 5.54 9.91 -14.24
N SER A 178 4.65 9.67 -13.27
CA SER A 178 4.88 9.92 -11.84
C SER A 178 5.32 8.69 -11.06
N ILE A 179 5.20 7.49 -11.66
CA ILE A 179 5.57 6.21 -11.06
C ILE A 179 7.08 6.17 -10.81
N GLY A 180 7.48 5.70 -9.62
CA GLY A 180 8.89 5.45 -9.32
C GLY A 180 9.33 4.09 -9.87
N ASP A 181 10.49 4.06 -10.52
CA ASP A 181 11.07 2.81 -11.05
C ASP A 181 12.28 2.36 -10.23
N VAL A 182 13.11 3.30 -9.79
CA VAL A 182 14.37 3.01 -9.08
C VAL A 182 14.22 3.21 -7.59
N LEU A 183 14.73 2.27 -6.80
CA LEU A 183 14.76 2.34 -5.34
C LEU A 183 15.52 3.56 -4.84
N ARG A 184 14.93 4.27 -3.87
CA ARG A 184 15.52 5.47 -3.28
C ARG A 184 15.50 5.49 -1.77
N ARG A 185 16.28 6.43 -1.24
CA ARG A 185 16.38 6.75 0.18
C ARG A 185 16.08 8.23 0.44
N ALA A 186 15.18 8.49 1.38
CA ALA A 186 14.95 9.78 2.01
C ALA A 186 15.89 9.95 3.21
N ASP A 187 16.52 11.12 3.37
CA ASP A 187 17.25 11.43 4.59
C ASP A 187 16.40 12.38 5.47
N LEU A 188 15.96 11.87 6.62
CA LEU A 188 15.01 12.53 7.51
C LEU A 188 15.56 12.62 8.95
N SER A 189 14.88 13.38 9.79
CA SER A 189 15.11 13.41 11.23
C SER A 189 13.79 13.25 11.98
N VAL A 190 13.80 12.46 13.05
CA VAL A 190 12.64 12.27 13.91
C VAL A 190 12.22 13.62 14.51
N ILE A 191 10.91 13.89 14.52
CA ILE A 191 10.33 15.08 15.15
C ILE A 191 9.37 14.67 16.26
N SER A 192 9.15 15.55 17.24
CA SER A 192 8.15 15.32 18.28
C SER A 192 6.72 15.19 17.75
N ASP A 193 5.90 14.40 18.45
CA ASP A 193 4.46 14.23 18.16
C ASP A 193 3.71 15.57 18.14
N GLN A 194 4.07 16.49 19.05
CA GLN A 194 3.49 17.83 19.08
C GLN A 194 3.76 18.59 17.78
N ARG A 195 5.00 18.56 17.28
CA ARG A 195 5.38 19.21 16.03
C ARG A 195 4.77 18.51 14.82
N CYS A 196 4.63 17.19 14.88
CA CYS A 196 3.98 16.41 13.83
C CYS A 196 2.49 16.71 13.76
N GLY A 197 1.77 16.60 14.88
CA GLY A 197 0.35 16.89 14.99
C GLY A 197 0.02 18.32 14.57
N ALA A 198 0.85 19.31 14.93
CA ALA A 198 0.65 20.70 14.48
C ALA A 198 0.68 20.85 12.94
N GLN A 199 1.43 20.00 12.22
CA GLN A 199 1.55 20.04 10.77
C GLN A 199 0.55 19.11 10.05
N LEU A 200 0.07 18.06 10.72
CA LEU A 200 -0.86 17.07 10.19
C LEU A 200 -2.27 17.19 10.78
N GLY A 201 -2.66 18.38 11.27
CA GLY A 201 -4.03 18.66 11.69
C GLY A 201 -4.49 17.96 12.98
N GLY A 202 -3.55 17.54 13.83
CA GLY A 202 -3.82 17.00 15.17
C GLY A 202 -4.25 15.53 15.20
N VAL A 203 -4.17 14.79 14.09
CA VAL A 203 -4.65 13.40 13.96
C VAL A 203 -3.57 12.34 14.12
N VAL A 204 -2.51 12.64 14.88
CA VAL A 204 -1.38 11.72 15.12
C VAL A 204 -1.60 10.97 16.44
N ASP A 205 -1.55 9.63 16.39
CA ASP A 205 -1.57 8.78 17.59
C ASP A 205 -0.14 8.52 18.09
N GLY A 206 0.34 9.34 19.03
CA GLY A 206 1.71 9.23 19.57
C GLY A 206 2.04 7.92 20.29
N GLY A 207 1.04 7.07 20.56
CA GLY A 207 1.27 5.72 21.10
C GLY A 207 1.70 4.68 20.06
N SER A 208 1.46 4.95 18.77
CA SER A 208 1.71 3.98 17.69
C SER A 208 2.33 4.60 16.43
N VAL A 209 2.60 5.91 16.42
CA VAL A 209 3.16 6.65 15.29
C VAL A 209 4.43 7.37 15.72
N VAL A 210 5.48 7.23 14.91
CA VAL A 210 6.68 8.06 14.95
C VAL A 210 6.69 8.95 13.70
N CYS A 211 7.02 10.23 13.87
CA CYS A 211 7.11 11.15 12.74
C CYS A 211 8.55 11.51 12.40
N ALA A 212 8.83 11.66 11.11
CA ALA A 212 10.11 12.15 10.63
C ALA A 212 9.92 13.19 9.52
N GLN A 213 10.81 14.17 9.48
CA GLN A 213 10.77 15.26 8.52
C GLN A 213 12.19 15.58 8.05
N GLY A 214 12.32 15.95 6.78
CA GLY A 214 13.58 16.37 6.18
C GLY A 214 13.34 17.29 4.99
N LYS A 215 14.34 17.37 4.11
CA LYS A 215 14.19 17.98 2.79
C LYS A 215 13.39 17.09 1.83
N ASP A 216 13.44 15.78 2.07
CA ASP A 216 12.81 14.75 1.26
C ASP A 216 11.43 14.41 1.85
N THR A 217 10.52 13.87 1.02
CA THR A 217 9.17 13.49 1.46
C THR A 217 8.80 12.11 0.93
N ILE A 218 8.12 11.32 1.76
CA ILE A 218 7.45 10.10 1.34
C ILE A 218 6.22 10.43 0.48
N CYS A 219 5.88 9.52 -0.42
CA CYS A 219 4.80 9.66 -1.39
C CYS A 219 4.03 8.36 -1.60
N ALA A 220 2.95 8.41 -2.37
CA ALA A 220 2.18 7.22 -2.73
C ALA A 220 3.08 6.14 -3.36
N GLY A 221 2.97 4.89 -2.91
CA GLY A 221 3.87 3.78 -3.26
C GLY A 221 5.07 3.60 -2.33
N ASP A 222 5.40 4.58 -1.47
CA ASP A 222 6.37 4.37 -0.39
C ASP A 222 5.74 3.69 0.84
N SER A 223 4.41 3.70 0.93
CA SER A 223 3.61 3.05 1.98
C SER A 223 4.08 1.62 2.25
N GLY A 224 4.20 1.25 3.52
CA GLY A 224 4.72 -0.06 3.92
C GLY A 224 6.25 -0.19 3.89
N GLY A 225 6.96 0.72 3.22
CA GLY A 225 8.43 0.77 3.19
C GLY A 225 9.05 1.06 4.58
N PRO A 226 10.32 0.70 4.79
CA PRO A 226 10.96 0.86 6.09
C PRO A 226 11.46 2.29 6.34
N LEU A 227 11.32 2.73 7.60
CA LEU A 227 12.11 3.81 8.20
C LEU A 227 13.17 3.19 9.10
N VAL A 228 14.44 3.43 8.78
CA VAL A 228 15.60 2.77 9.39
C VAL A 228 16.49 3.80 10.07
N ARG A 229 17.05 3.46 11.24
CA ARG A 229 18.21 4.16 11.80
C ARG A 229 19.48 3.32 11.62
N ASP A 230 20.58 3.97 11.30
CA ASP A 230 21.89 3.32 11.30
C ASP A 230 22.45 3.24 12.72
N THR A 231 22.96 2.07 13.11
CA THR A 231 23.63 1.86 14.40
C THR A 231 25.01 1.22 14.20
N ALA A 232 25.82 1.20 15.25
CA ALA A 232 27.11 0.52 15.25
C ALA A 232 27.01 -1.00 14.95
N THR A 233 25.82 -1.59 15.11
CA THR A 233 25.56 -3.02 14.92
C THR A 233 24.74 -3.32 13.65
N GLY A 234 24.60 -2.31 12.78
CA GLY A 234 23.81 -2.38 11.55
C GLY A 234 22.47 -1.65 11.63
N PRO A 235 21.68 -1.70 10.54
CA PRO A 235 20.41 -0.99 10.45
C PRO A 235 19.37 -1.56 11.41
N GLU A 236 18.58 -0.67 12.02
CA GLU A 236 17.43 -1.01 12.85
C GLU A 236 16.16 -0.35 12.32
N LEU A 237 15.08 -1.13 12.24
CA LEU A 237 13.76 -0.68 11.83
C LEU A 237 13.13 0.10 12.99
N VAL A 238 12.79 1.36 12.74
CA VAL A 238 12.13 2.25 13.71
C VAL A 238 10.75 2.69 13.27
N GLY A 239 10.40 2.51 11.99
CA GLY A 239 9.05 2.79 11.51
C GLY A 239 8.70 2.07 10.21
N ILE A 240 7.40 2.04 9.91
CA ILE A 240 6.83 1.63 8.62
C ILE A 240 6.09 2.82 8.02
N THR A 241 6.40 3.19 6.76
CA THR A 241 5.75 4.31 6.05
C THR A 241 4.24 4.13 6.03
N SER A 242 3.49 5.13 6.52
CA SER A 242 2.04 5.02 6.72
C SER A 242 1.26 6.14 6.01
N PHE A 243 1.43 7.39 6.44
CA PHE A 243 0.69 8.55 5.89
C PHE A 243 1.55 9.81 5.89
N GLY A 244 1.09 10.86 5.21
CA GLY A 244 1.78 12.14 5.11
C GLY A 244 0.83 13.32 4.87
N GLY A 245 1.20 14.17 3.91
CA GLY A 245 0.53 15.44 3.64
C GLY A 245 -0.90 15.30 3.11
N GLU A 246 -1.25 14.16 2.53
CA GLU A 246 -2.59 13.84 2.05
C GLU A 246 -3.65 13.96 3.16
N VAL A 247 -3.25 13.74 4.41
CA VAL A 247 -4.09 13.91 5.60
C VAL A 247 -4.59 15.33 5.77
N VAL A 248 -3.85 16.32 5.28
CA VAL A 248 -4.22 17.74 5.29
C VAL A 248 -4.43 18.29 3.88
N GLY A 249 -4.73 17.41 2.92
CA GLY A 249 -5.02 17.77 1.53
C GLY A 249 -3.81 18.26 0.73
N LYS A 250 -2.58 18.00 1.19
CA LYS A 250 -1.35 18.35 0.49
C LYS A 250 -0.93 17.27 -0.49
N GLN A 251 -0.25 17.68 -1.55
CA GLN A 251 0.26 16.78 -2.57
C GLN A 251 1.75 16.50 -2.38
N CYS A 252 2.15 15.27 -2.67
CA CYS A 252 3.55 14.86 -2.75
C CYS A 252 4.38 15.74 -3.68
N GLY A 253 5.60 16.06 -3.24
CA GLY A 253 6.62 16.76 -4.02
C GLY A 253 6.43 18.26 -4.20
N GLN A 254 5.35 18.85 -3.68
CA GLN A 254 5.15 20.32 -3.69
C GLN A 254 5.37 20.95 -2.31
N ASP A 255 4.85 20.30 -1.26
CA ASP A 255 4.91 20.79 0.10
C ASP A 255 5.89 20.00 0.95
N ARG A 256 6.55 20.69 1.90
CA ARG A 256 7.32 20.03 2.95
C ARG A 256 6.41 19.74 4.14
N TYR A 257 6.19 18.47 4.41
CA TYR A 257 5.39 17.99 5.53
C TYR A 257 6.10 16.78 6.17
N PRO A 258 5.84 16.50 7.46
CA PRO A 258 6.36 15.28 8.07
C PRO A 258 5.67 14.05 7.49
N GLY A 259 6.41 12.94 7.40
CA GLY A 259 5.81 11.62 7.24
C GLY A 259 5.43 11.03 8.59
N GLY A 260 4.26 10.41 8.67
CA GLY A 260 3.84 9.54 9.75
C GLY A 260 4.21 8.10 9.43
N PHE A 261 4.88 7.45 10.38
CA PHE A 261 5.32 6.07 10.27
C PHE A 261 4.79 5.29 11.46
N ALA A 262 4.30 4.06 11.27
CA ALA A 262 3.94 3.24 12.41
C ALA A 262 5.19 2.91 13.24
N ASP A 263 5.19 3.22 14.52
CA ASP A 263 6.34 3.03 15.41
C ASP A 263 6.57 1.53 15.66
N THR A 264 7.57 0.98 14.98
CA THR A 264 7.85 -0.45 15.06
C THR A 264 8.44 -0.88 16.39
N ALA A 265 9.05 0.05 17.14
CA ALA A 265 9.56 -0.25 18.46
C ALA A 265 8.41 -0.31 19.48
N ALA A 266 7.45 0.61 19.41
CA ALA A 266 6.23 0.55 20.21
C ALA A 266 5.39 -0.71 19.91
N LEU A 267 5.35 -1.14 18.64
CA LEU A 267 4.58 -2.30 18.17
C LEU A 267 5.41 -3.60 18.09
N ARG A 268 6.63 -3.59 18.65
CA ARG A 268 7.63 -4.64 18.48
C ARG A 268 7.15 -6.01 18.93
N SER A 269 6.45 -6.07 20.07
CA SER A 269 5.97 -7.33 20.66
C SER A 269 5.09 -8.10 19.68
N TRP A 270 4.21 -7.39 18.98
CA TRP A 270 3.36 -7.97 17.94
C TRP A 270 4.16 -8.34 16.68
N LEU A 271 5.00 -7.42 16.18
CA LEU A 271 5.80 -7.63 14.96
C LEU A 271 6.76 -8.83 15.07
N THR A 272 7.27 -9.11 16.26
CA THR A 272 8.28 -10.15 16.51
C THR A 272 7.72 -11.42 17.16
N GLN A 273 6.40 -11.52 17.36
CA GLN A 273 5.77 -12.72 17.89
C GLN A 273 6.04 -13.94 16.97
N PRO A 274 6.63 -15.05 17.44
CA PRO A 274 7.04 -16.17 16.59
C PRO A 274 5.93 -16.73 15.69
N ASP A 275 4.73 -16.87 16.24
CA ASP A 275 3.57 -17.43 15.54
C ASP A 275 2.43 -16.39 15.50
N PRO A 276 2.42 -15.47 14.51
CA PRO A 276 1.31 -14.56 14.33
C PRO A 276 0.07 -15.34 13.90
N VAL A 277 -1.08 -14.99 14.47
CA VAL A 277 -2.37 -15.49 13.96
C VAL A 277 -2.59 -14.85 12.59
N LEU A 278 -2.79 -15.67 11.56
CA LEU A 278 -2.98 -15.20 10.19
C LEU A 278 -4.46 -15.06 9.85
N ALA A 279 -4.76 -14.12 8.96
CA ALA A 279 -6.02 -14.03 8.26
C ALA A 279 -6.30 -15.32 7.45
N PRO A 280 -7.58 -15.61 7.10
CA PRO A 280 -7.90 -16.73 6.22
C PRO A 280 -7.10 -16.70 4.92
N MET A 281 -6.66 -17.86 4.44
CA MET A 281 -5.96 -17.99 3.16
C MET A 281 -6.83 -18.77 2.18
N PRO A 282 -7.39 -18.14 1.13
CA PRO A 282 -8.30 -18.80 0.23
C PRO A 282 -7.53 -19.63 -0.82
N VAL A 283 -8.18 -20.68 -1.29
CA VAL A 283 -7.73 -21.52 -2.42
C VAL A 283 -8.79 -21.43 -3.50
N GLY A 284 -8.56 -20.52 -4.44
CA GLY A 284 -9.49 -20.16 -5.50
C GLY A 284 -10.45 -19.04 -5.09
N LYS A 285 -11.45 -18.81 -5.94
CA LYS A 285 -12.45 -17.75 -5.78
C LYS A 285 -13.80 -18.31 -5.32
N PRO A 286 -14.61 -17.53 -4.59
CA PRO A 286 -16.01 -17.89 -4.36
C PRO A 286 -16.78 -17.97 -5.69
N THR A 287 -17.90 -18.70 -5.69
CA THR A 287 -18.74 -18.86 -6.90
C THR A 287 -20.22 -18.69 -6.61
N ILE A 288 -21.01 -18.33 -7.64
CA ILE A 288 -22.47 -18.25 -7.53
C ILE A 288 -23.08 -19.52 -8.15
N THR A 289 -23.85 -20.29 -7.38
CA THR A 289 -24.59 -21.47 -7.82
C THR A 289 -26.11 -21.25 -7.77
N GLY A 290 -26.89 -22.14 -8.40
CA GLY A 290 -28.36 -22.01 -8.49
C GLY A 290 -28.86 -21.44 -9.82
N SER A 291 -30.18 -21.39 -10.01
CA SER A 291 -30.82 -20.82 -11.20
C SER A 291 -31.06 -19.32 -11.01
N ARG A 292 -31.03 -18.56 -12.12
CA ARG A 292 -31.24 -17.10 -12.14
C ARG A 292 -32.63 -16.71 -12.65
N ALA A 293 -33.58 -17.63 -12.71
CA ALA A 293 -34.96 -17.27 -13.06
C ALA A 293 -35.63 -16.53 -11.89
N VAL A 294 -36.54 -15.61 -12.24
CA VAL A 294 -37.33 -14.88 -11.24
C VAL A 294 -38.09 -15.86 -10.35
N GLY A 295 -37.96 -15.68 -9.03
CA GLY A 295 -38.51 -16.56 -8.00
C GLY A 295 -37.53 -17.61 -7.48
N ASP A 296 -36.41 -17.86 -8.17
CA ASP A 296 -35.36 -18.75 -7.70
C ASP A 296 -34.45 -18.06 -6.68
N THR A 297 -33.57 -18.85 -6.06
CA THR A 297 -32.54 -18.36 -5.15
C THR A 297 -31.18 -18.85 -5.62
N VAL A 298 -30.24 -17.91 -5.75
CA VAL A 298 -28.82 -18.22 -5.97
C VAL A 298 -28.08 -18.30 -4.64
N ARG A 299 -26.98 -19.05 -4.62
CA ARG A 299 -26.13 -19.22 -3.43
C ARG A 299 -24.70 -18.80 -3.72
N CYS A 300 -24.10 -18.11 -2.76
CA CYS A 300 -22.70 -17.74 -2.78
C CYS A 300 -21.88 -18.82 -2.07
N GLU A 301 -21.16 -19.61 -2.84
CA GLU A 301 -20.30 -20.68 -2.35
C GLU A 301 -18.93 -20.11 -1.96
N GLN A 302 -18.46 -20.51 -0.78
CA GLN A 302 -17.11 -20.16 -0.33
C GLN A 302 -16.05 -20.89 -1.16
N PRO A 303 -14.85 -20.33 -1.31
CA PRO A 303 -13.72 -21.09 -1.82
C PRO A 303 -13.29 -22.15 -0.79
N ARG A 304 -12.30 -22.95 -1.18
CA ARG A 304 -11.58 -23.76 -0.19
C ARG A 304 -10.67 -22.86 0.63
N TRP A 305 -10.38 -23.26 1.85
CA TRP A 305 -9.46 -22.53 2.75
C TRP A 305 -8.20 -23.35 2.96
N ALA A 306 -7.04 -22.73 2.81
CA ALA A 306 -5.76 -23.33 3.16
C ALA A 306 -5.59 -23.28 4.69
N GLY A 307 -5.36 -24.44 5.30
CA GLY A 307 -5.21 -24.54 6.76
C GLY A 307 -6.54 -24.43 7.50
N LYS A 308 -6.63 -23.54 8.49
CA LYS A 308 -7.82 -23.36 9.32
C LYS A 308 -8.89 -22.60 8.53
N ALA A 309 -10.14 -23.07 8.60
CA ALA A 309 -11.29 -22.33 8.10
C ALA A 309 -11.46 -21.00 8.87
N PRO A 310 -12.06 -19.96 8.24
CA PRO A 310 -12.35 -18.70 8.91
C PRO A 310 -13.27 -18.92 10.12
N ASP A 311 -13.10 -18.08 11.14
CA ASP A 311 -13.95 -18.06 12.33
C ASP A 311 -15.35 -17.52 12.00
N SER A 312 -15.44 -16.62 11.01
CA SER A 312 -16.70 -16.09 10.47
C SER A 312 -16.58 -15.71 9.00
N VAL A 313 -17.71 -15.75 8.27
CA VAL A 313 -17.82 -15.23 6.91
C VAL A 313 -19.08 -14.38 6.80
N ALA A 314 -18.91 -13.10 6.48
CA ALA A 314 -19.99 -12.18 6.14
C ALA A 314 -20.19 -12.14 4.61
N TYR A 315 -21.40 -11.76 4.19
CA TYR A 315 -21.77 -11.71 2.78
C TYR A 315 -22.38 -10.35 2.45
N GLU A 316 -22.15 -9.90 1.24
CA GLU A 316 -22.87 -8.79 0.63
C GLU A 316 -23.11 -9.10 -0.84
N TRP A 317 -24.31 -8.83 -1.35
CA TRP A 317 -24.59 -8.96 -2.79
C TRP A 317 -24.62 -7.60 -3.45
N ALA A 318 -24.09 -7.54 -4.67
CA ALA A 318 -24.15 -6.35 -5.50
C ALA A 318 -24.74 -6.67 -6.88
N ARG A 319 -25.45 -5.70 -7.45
CA ARG A 319 -26.01 -5.78 -8.81
C ARG A 319 -25.26 -4.85 -9.75
N GLN A 320 -25.13 -5.29 -10.99
CA GLN A 320 -24.58 -4.47 -12.05
C GLN A 320 -25.53 -3.29 -12.34
N GLN A 321 -24.94 -2.13 -12.56
CA GLN A 321 -25.59 -0.94 -13.06
C GLN A 321 -24.74 -0.36 -14.19
N THR A 322 -25.39 0.39 -15.08
CA THR A 322 -24.73 1.07 -16.18
C THR A 322 -25.04 2.55 -16.08
N GLY A 323 -23.99 3.37 -16.01
CA GLY A 323 -24.09 4.82 -16.00
C GLY A 323 -24.61 5.37 -17.32
N SER A 324 -25.00 6.64 -17.33
CA SER A 324 -25.46 7.33 -18.55
C SER A 324 -24.36 7.43 -19.63
N ASP A 325 -23.10 7.32 -19.22
CA ASP A 325 -21.90 7.29 -20.06
C ASP A 325 -21.54 5.87 -20.55
N GLY A 326 -22.33 4.87 -20.19
CA GLY A 326 -22.06 3.46 -20.51
C GLY A 326 -21.09 2.78 -19.54
N PHE A 327 -20.61 3.47 -18.50
CA PHE A 327 -19.72 2.87 -17.51
C PHE A 327 -20.45 1.84 -16.67
N VAL A 328 -19.89 0.62 -16.59
CA VAL A 328 -20.48 -0.48 -15.82
C VAL A 328 -19.88 -0.49 -14.43
N PHE A 329 -20.74 -0.48 -13.41
CA PHE A 329 -20.36 -0.53 -12.00
C PHE A 329 -21.30 -1.44 -11.21
N TYR A 330 -20.94 -1.77 -9.98
CA TYR A 330 -21.75 -2.60 -9.10
C TYR A 330 -22.19 -1.80 -7.89
N THR A 331 -23.45 -1.99 -7.48
CA THR A 331 -24.00 -1.37 -6.27
C THR A 331 -24.55 -2.42 -5.34
N THR A 332 -24.28 -2.24 -4.04
CA THR A 332 -24.77 -3.10 -2.98
C THR A 332 -26.30 -3.19 -3.01
N ILE A 333 -26.82 -4.41 -2.94
CA ILE A 333 -28.24 -4.70 -2.75
C ILE A 333 -28.50 -4.60 -1.25
N LYS A 334 -29.13 -3.50 -0.82
CA LYS A 334 -29.39 -3.23 0.59
C LYS A 334 -30.09 -4.40 1.28
N GLY A 335 -29.48 -4.90 2.37
CA GLY A 335 -30.03 -5.98 3.19
C GLY A 335 -29.76 -7.40 2.66
N ALA A 336 -29.16 -7.55 1.47
CA ALA A 336 -28.74 -8.85 0.96
C ALA A 336 -27.40 -9.27 1.59
N THR A 337 -27.43 -9.66 2.86
CA THR A 337 -26.24 -10.01 3.65
C THR A 337 -26.13 -11.50 4.01
N ALA A 338 -27.01 -12.32 3.41
CA ALA A 338 -27.00 -13.77 3.58
C ALA A 338 -26.17 -14.44 2.47
N PRO A 339 -25.71 -15.70 2.66
CA PRO A 339 -25.07 -16.49 1.59
C PRO A 339 -26.02 -16.84 0.42
N ARG A 340 -27.24 -16.32 0.41
CA ARG A 340 -28.30 -16.59 -0.56
C ARG A 340 -28.94 -15.28 -0.99
N LEU A 341 -29.30 -15.19 -2.26
CA LEU A 341 -30.01 -14.07 -2.84
C LEU A 341 -31.22 -14.58 -3.62
N ALA A 342 -32.41 -14.11 -3.28
CA ALA A 342 -33.61 -14.36 -4.06
C ALA A 342 -33.56 -13.51 -5.34
N ILE A 343 -33.87 -14.12 -6.49
CA ILE A 343 -33.94 -13.41 -7.76
C ILE A 343 -35.33 -12.82 -7.91
N THR A 344 -35.42 -11.54 -7.60
CA THR A 344 -36.63 -10.73 -7.76
C THR A 344 -36.75 -10.22 -9.20
N PRO A 345 -37.94 -9.77 -9.64
CA PRO A 345 -38.12 -9.23 -10.99
C PRO A 345 -37.15 -8.10 -11.38
N ASP A 346 -36.70 -7.29 -10.42
CA ASP A 346 -35.71 -6.22 -10.65
C ASP A 346 -34.28 -6.73 -10.87
N LEU A 347 -34.02 -8.01 -10.62
CA LEU A 347 -32.74 -8.68 -10.88
C LEU A 347 -32.78 -9.58 -12.12
N ASP A 348 -33.91 -9.62 -12.85
CA ASP A 348 -34.04 -10.41 -14.06
C ASP A 348 -33.10 -9.90 -15.15
N GLY A 349 -32.24 -10.77 -15.66
CA GLY A 349 -31.19 -10.41 -16.64
C GLY A 349 -30.10 -9.46 -16.12
N VAL A 350 -30.14 -9.00 -14.88
CA VAL A 350 -29.12 -8.10 -14.30
C VAL A 350 -28.00 -8.94 -13.68
N PRO A 351 -26.74 -8.85 -14.13
CA PRO A 351 -25.65 -9.58 -13.49
C PRO A 351 -25.51 -9.22 -12.01
N VAL A 352 -25.26 -10.23 -11.18
CA VAL A 352 -24.99 -10.05 -9.74
C VAL A 352 -23.63 -10.63 -9.38
N LEU A 353 -22.99 -10.04 -8.38
CA LEU A 353 -21.82 -10.59 -7.73
C LEU A 353 -22.08 -10.72 -6.22
N CYS A 354 -21.34 -11.62 -5.60
CA CYS A 354 -21.31 -11.77 -4.15
C CYS A 354 -19.91 -11.41 -3.64
N VAL A 355 -19.89 -10.62 -2.59
CA VAL A 355 -18.74 -10.28 -1.77
C VAL A 355 -18.76 -11.17 -0.52
N GLN A 356 -17.62 -11.77 -0.19
CA GLN A 356 -17.42 -12.52 1.05
C GLN A 356 -16.31 -11.87 1.86
N THR A 357 -16.60 -11.53 3.12
CA THR A 357 -15.58 -11.05 4.06
C THR A 357 -15.32 -12.16 5.08
N ALA A 358 -14.17 -12.82 4.97
CA ALA A 358 -13.77 -13.92 5.85
C ALA A 358 -12.82 -13.42 6.94
N SER A 359 -13.00 -13.87 8.18
CA SER A 359 -12.28 -13.32 9.34
C SER A 359 -11.69 -14.40 10.23
N THR A 360 -10.53 -14.10 10.81
CA THR A 360 -9.96 -14.75 12.00
C THR A 360 -9.48 -13.66 12.96
N ALA A 361 -8.97 -14.05 14.13
CA ALA A 361 -8.25 -13.12 15.00
C ALA A 361 -6.98 -12.51 14.36
N GLY A 362 -6.50 -13.05 13.24
CA GLY A 362 -5.35 -12.55 12.49
C GLY A 362 -5.67 -11.47 11.47
N GLY A 363 -6.95 -11.23 11.20
CA GLY A 363 -7.40 -10.23 10.23
C GLY A 363 -8.53 -10.74 9.35
N THR A 364 -8.86 -9.93 8.36
CA THR A 364 -9.95 -10.18 7.42
C THR A 364 -9.49 -10.10 5.98
N ILE A 365 -10.07 -10.92 5.12
CA ILE A 365 -9.90 -10.81 3.67
C ILE A 365 -11.27 -10.63 3.01
N GLU A 366 -11.30 -9.95 1.88
CA GLU A 366 -12.49 -9.82 1.05
C GLU A 366 -12.30 -10.49 -0.31
N GLN A 367 -13.30 -11.25 -0.75
CA GLN A 367 -13.28 -11.93 -2.04
C GLN A 367 -14.59 -11.71 -2.80
N TYR A 368 -14.48 -11.72 -4.13
CA TYR A 368 -15.61 -11.47 -5.03
C TYR A 368 -15.80 -12.64 -5.98
N THR A 369 -17.05 -13.00 -6.22
CA THR A 369 -17.39 -13.94 -7.29
C THR A 369 -17.22 -13.27 -8.66
N ALA A 370 -17.02 -14.07 -9.71
CA ALA A 370 -17.30 -13.58 -11.05
C ALA A 370 -18.79 -13.17 -11.14
N PRO A 371 -19.13 -12.09 -11.86
CA PRO A 371 -20.52 -11.74 -12.11
C PRO A 371 -21.25 -12.88 -12.81
N ARG A 372 -22.49 -13.15 -12.41
CA ARG A 372 -23.33 -14.20 -12.98
C ARG A 372 -24.72 -13.68 -13.30
#